data_AF-A0AAV3B382-F1
#
_entry.id   AF-A0AAV3B382-F1
#
_cell.length_a   1.000
_cell.length_b   1.000
_cell.length_c   1.000
_cell.angle_alpha   90.00
_cell.angle_beta   90.00
_cell.angle_gamma   90.00
#
_symmetry.space_group_name_H-M   'P 1'
#
loop_
_entity.id
_entity.type
_entity.pdbx_description
1 polymer ?
#
loop_
_entity_poly.entity_id
_entity_poly.type
_entity_poly.pdbx_seq_one_letter_code
_entity_poly.pdbx_strand_id
1 'polypeptide(L)'
;MDLHRKLGLLLILATSTIADVPFYVPQITYKPLQGKLTLSSFTLDEPQCIFQQYNTSTVWLVVALNSVVPNLTDANLRNPVEYSSFQQNNYYHIYPRTAANYPCSDTAPKPIAMLPVGIEDNCTMVKFCNGRLPKVGPYRVKFVVLNTNNTMVKATRWSEVINLRTAINSSILDPWPKGRSTGMIVLVVILSVLLAILLACLIAALVLG
;
A
#
# COMPACT_ATOMS: atom_id res chain seq x y z
N MET A 1 -46.24 42.03 -10.34
CA MET A 1 -44.78 42.27 -10.38
C MET A 1 -44.21 41.60 -9.14
N ASP A 2 -43.96 40.30 -9.21
CA ASP A 2 -42.65 39.73 -9.59
C ASP A 2 -41.73 39.58 -8.38
N LEU A 3 -42.07 38.66 -7.46
CA LEU A 3 -41.06 38.19 -6.50
C LEU A 3 -41.17 36.72 -6.10
N HIS A 4 -42.27 36.02 -6.42
CA HIS A 4 -42.41 34.59 -6.13
C HIS A 4 -42.19 33.65 -7.31
N ARG A 5 -41.78 34.16 -8.48
CA ARG A 5 -41.58 33.36 -9.71
C ARG A 5 -40.12 33.19 -10.11
N LYS A 6 -39.22 33.06 -9.14
CA LYS A 6 -37.81 32.66 -9.38
C LYS A 6 -37.32 31.72 -8.28
N LEU A 7 -38.07 30.66 -8.00
CA LEU A 7 -37.47 29.49 -7.35
C LEU A 7 -36.65 28.76 -8.43
N GLY A 8 -35.43 29.27 -8.65
CA GLY A 8 -34.46 28.69 -9.55
C GLY A 8 -34.04 27.32 -8.99
N LEU A 9 -34.57 26.27 -9.60
CA LEU A 9 -34.17 24.89 -9.35
C LEU A 9 -32.71 24.73 -9.84
N LEU A 10 -31.75 24.90 -8.93
CA LEU A 10 -30.34 24.61 -9.21
C LEU A 10 -30.13 23.08 -9.12
N LEU A 11 -30.40 22.37 -10.22
CA LEU A 11 -29.84 21.02 -10.39
C LEU A 11 -28.34 21.17 -10.63
N ILE A 12 -27.54 20.97 -9.58
CA ILE A 12 -26.12 20.69 -9.75
C ILE A 12 -26.03 19.27 -10.30
N LEU A 13 -25.97 19.15 -11.63
CA LEU A 13 -25.49 17.94 -12.28
C LEU A 13 -24.01 17.81 -11.90
N ALA A 14 -23.74 17.04 -10.85
CA ALA A 14 -22.41 16.50 -10.63
C ALA A 14 -22.11 15.56 -11.80
N THR A 15 -21.59 16.09 -12.89
CA THR A 15 -20.99 15.28 -13.93
C THR A 15 -19.79 14.61 -13.29
N SER A 16 -19.93 13.35 -12.90
CA SER A 16 -18.77 12.52 -12.59
C SER A 16 -17.89 12.55 -13.83
N THR A 17 -16.75 13.24 -13.74
CA THR A 17 -15.77 13.23 -14.81
C THR A 17 -15.23 11.82 -14.89
N ILE A 18 -15.72 11.04 -15.86
CA ILE A 18 -15.17 9.72 -16.17
C ILE A 18 -13.76 9.99 -16.71
N ALA A 19 -12.75 9.71 -15.88
CA ALA A 19 -11.37 9.80 -16.34
C ALA A 19 -11.13 8.67 -17.35
N ASP A 20 -10.86 9.05 -18.60
CA ASP A 20 -10.53 8.08 -19.65
C ASP A 20 -9.17 7.43 -19.36
N VAL A 21 -9.02 6.16 -19.76
CA VAL A 21 -7.88 5.29 -19.40
C VAL A 21 -6.53 5.97 -19.63
N PRO A 22 -6.26 6.64 -20.77
CA PRO A 22 -4.96 7.28 -21.05
C PRO A 22 -4.62 8.49 -20.15
N PHE A 23 -5.59 9.02 -19.41
CA PHE A 23 -5.40 10.17 -18.51
C PHE A 23 -5.31 9.76 -17.05
N TYR A 24 -5.74 8.56 -16.71
CA TYR A 24 -5.60 8.04 -15.35
C TYR A 24 -4.13 7.85 -14.97
N VAL A 25 -3.77 8.29 -13.77
CA VAL A 25 -2.46 8.11 -13.16
C VAL A 25 -2.66 7.31 -11.88
N PRO A 26 -2.17 6.06 -11.78
CA PRO A 26 -2.21 5.31 -10.54
C PRO A 26 -1.38 6.01 -9.48
N GLN A 27 -1.85 5.98 -8.24
CA GLN A 27 -1.19 6.67 -7.13
C GLN A 27 -1.29 5.86 -5.84
N ILE A 28 -0.31 6.07 -4.97
CA ILE A 28 -0.34 5.55 -3.60
C ILE A 28 -1.55 6.13 -2.88
N THR A 29 -2.25 5.30 -2.12
CA THR A 29 -3.44 5.73 -1.42
C THR A 29 -3.16 6.86 -0.42
N TYR A 30 -4.01 7.89 -0.45
CA TYR A 30 -3.98 8.97 0.55
C TYR A 30 -4.66 8.58 1.85
N LYS A 31 -5.36 7.45 1.87
CA LYS A 31 -6.07 6.96 3.05
C LYS A 31 -5.06 6.75 4.20
N PRO A 32 -5.46 7.04 5.46
CA PRO A 32 -4.56 7.03 6.61
C PRO A 32 -4.29 5.61 7.11
N LEU A 33 -3.67 4.80 6.26
CA LEU A 33 -3.37 3.40 6.55
C LEU A 33 -1.92 3.22 6.95
N GLN A 34 -1.74 2.57 8.09
CA GLN A 34 -0.43 2.05 8.45
C GLN A 34 -0.02 0.99 7.43
N GLY A 35 1.28 0.92 7.14
CA GLY A 35 1.81 -0.06 6.19
C GLY A 35 1.44 0.18 4.72
N LYS A 36 0.85 1.33 4.34
CA LYS A 36 0.60 1.67 2.93
C LYS A 36 1.85 1.77 2.05
N LEU A 37 3.00 1.88 2.69
CA LEU A 37 4.33 1.88 2.08
C LEU A 37 5.30 1.26 3.09
N THR A 38 5.91 0.14 2.71
CA THR A 38 6.85 -0.63 3.54
C THR A 38 8.17 -0.84 2.80
N LEU A 39 9.03 -1.72 3.31
CA LEU A 39 10.28 -2.13 2.67
C LEU A 39 10.06 -2.95 1.39
N SER A 40 8.93 -3.63 1.28
CA SER A 40 8.68 -4.61 0.21
C SER A 40 7.23 -4.59 -0.30
N SER A 41 6.45 -3.57 0.04
CA SER A 41 5.05 -3.45 -0.37
C SER A 41 4.60 -1.99 -0.40
N PHE A 42 3.55 -1.72 -1.17
CA PHE A 42 2.83 -0.45 -1.13
C PHE A 42 1.35 -0.64 -1.44
N THR A 43 0.52 0.39 -1.24
CA THR A 43 -0.93 0.31 -1.49
C THR A 43 -1.36 1.45 -2.40
N LEU A 44 -2.03 1.11 -3.50
CA LEU A 44 -2.61 2.05 -4.44
C LEU A 44 -4.07 2.32 -4.11
N ASP A 45 -4.59 3.46 -4.56
CA ASP A 45 -6.04 3.59 -4.72
C ASP A 45 -6.52 2.66 -5.84
N GLU A 46 -7.64 1.97 -5.61
CA GLU A 46 -8.25 1.15 -6.65
C GLU A 46 -8.86 2.08 -7.73
N PRO A 47 -8.59 1.86 -9.02
CA PRO A 47 -9.11 2.69 -10.11
C PRO A 47 -10.64 2.52 -10.23
N GLN A 48 -11.40 3.50 -9.74
CA GLN A 48 -12.86 3.50 -9.83
C GLN A 48 -13.33 4.21 -11.10
N CYS A 49 -14.34 3.64 -11.78
CA CYS A 49 -14.92 4.18 -13.03
C CYS A 49 -13.97 4.36 -14.22
N ILE A 50 -12.75 3.81 -14.18
CA ILE A 50 -11.75 4.06 -15.23
C ILE A 50 -11.96 3.18 -16.47
N PHE A 51 -12.41 1.94 -16.27
CA PHE A 51 -12.41 0.92 -17.34
C PHE A 51 -13.80 0.57 -17.89
N GLN A 52 -14.82 1.41 -17.63
CA GLN A 52 -16.22 1.10 -17.95
C GLN A 52 -16.47 0.74 -19.42
N GLN A 53 -15.74 1.40 -20.34
CA GLN A 53 -15.86 1.17 -21.79
C GLN A 53 -15.26 -0.16 -22.26
N TYR A 54 -14.55 -0.87 -21.39
CA TYR A 54 -13.80 -2.09 -21.71
C TYR A 54 -14.29 -3.29 -20.91
N ASN A 55 -15.59 -3.33 -20.54
CA ASN A 55 -16.18 -4.26 -19.57
C ASN A 55 -15.85 -5.76 -19.75
N THR A 56 -15.56 -6.24 -20.96
CA THR A 56 -15.17 -7.63 -21.25
C THR A 56 -13.66 -7.87 -21.30
N SER A 57 -12.86 -6.80 -21.25
CA SER A 57 -11.40 -6.86 -21.29
C SER A 57 -10.81 -7.16 -19.92
N THR A 58 -9.63 -7.78 -19.93
CA THR A 58 -8.84 -8.04 -18.73
C THR A 58 -7.91 -6.87 -18.49
N VAL A 59 -8.00 -6.29 -17.31
CA VAL A 59 -7.09 -5.25 -16.82
C VAL A 59 -5.99 -5.92 -16.02
N TRP A 60 -4.76 -5.47 -16.23
CA TRP A 60 -3.58 -5.90 -15.50
C TRP A 60 -2.88 -4.71 -14.87
N LEU A 61 -2.35 -4.89 -13.66
CA LEU A 61 -1.43 -3.95 -13.05
C LEU A 61 0.01 -4.36 -13.40
N VAL A 62 0.73 -3.46 -14.07
CA VAL A 62 2.16 -3.60 -14.34
C VAL A 62 2.92 -2.96 -13.19
N VAL A 63 3.83 -3.72 -12.60
CA VAL A 63 4.78 -3.24 -11.58
C VAL A 63 6.18 -3.32 -12.17
N ALA A 64 6.87 -2.19 -12.26
CA ALA A 64 8.18 -2.09 -12.91
C ALA A 64 9.16 -1.26 -12.10
N LEU A 65 10.46 -1.57 -12.18
CA LEU A 65 11.48 -0.62 -11.75
C LEU A 65 11.45 0.62 -12.63
N ASN A 66 11.63 1.78 -12.02
CA ASN A 66 11.69 3.05 -12.74
C ASN A 66 12.77 3.06 -13.83
N SER A 67 13.86 2.29 -13.64
CA SER A 67 14.97 2.19 -14.61
C SER A 67 14.59 1.54 -15.93
N VAL A 68 13.59 0.65 -15.96
CA VAL A 68 13.18 -0.03 -17.21
C VAL A 68 12.00 0.65 -17.90
N VAL A 69 11.25 1.50 -17.19
CA VAL A 69 10.06 2.19 -17.69
C VAL A 69 10.28 2.90 -19.05
N PRO A 70 11.38 3.63 -19.30
CA PRO A 70 11.61 4.29 -20.59
C PRO A 70 11.65 3.33 -21.79
N ASN A 71 12.02 2.07 -21.55
CA ASN A 71 12.17 1.04 -22.59
C ASN A 71 10.95 0.11 -22.67
N LEU A 72 9.98 0.23 -21.77
CA LEU A 72 8.77 -0.59 -21.79
C LEU A 72 7.76 -0.05 -22.80
N THR A 73 7.65 -0.75 -23.92
CA THR A 73 6.69 -0.44 -24.98
C THR A 73 5.40 -1.23 -24.83
N ASP A 74 4.39 -0.80 -25.57
CA ASP A 74 3.12 -1.49 -25.73
C ASP A 74 3.27 -2.94 -26.20
N ALA A 75 4.30 -3.23 -27.01
CA ALA A 75 4.61 -4.58 -27.48
C ALA A 75 5.16 -5.49 -26.37
N ASN A 76 5.81 -4.93 -25.35
CA ASN A 76 6.25 -5.69 -24.19
C ASN A 76 5.07 -5.99 -23.26
N LEU A 77 4.22 -4.98 -23.02
CA LEU A 77 3.14 -5.07 -22.03
C LEU A 77 1.91 -5.84 -22.49
N ARG A 78 1.75 -6.08 -23.81
CA ARG A 78 0.67 -6.94 -24.33
C ARG A 78 0.81 -8.42 -23.93
N ASN A 79 2.00 -8.84 -23.47
CA ASN A 79 2.28 -10.21 -23.02
C ASN A 79 2.53 -10.20 -21.50
N PRO A 80 1.51 -10.51 -20.68
CA PRO A 80 1.68 -10.54 -19.23
C PRO A 80 2.79 -11.51 -18.81
N VAL A 81 3.71 -11.02 -17.98
CA VAL A 81 4.81 -11.83 -17.41
C VAL A 81 4.63 -12.00 -15.92
N GLU A 82 5.01 -13.18 -15.41
CA GLU A 82 4.83 -13.55 -14.01
C GLU A 82 5.88 -12.92 -13.09
N TYR A 83 5.57 -12.89 -11.79
CA TYR A 83 6.47 -12.39 -10.73
C TYR A 83 7.85 -13.07 -10.74
N SER A 84 7.92 -14.36 -11.05
CA SER A 84 9.17 -15.13 -11.14
C SER A 84 10.16 -14.58 -12.17
N SER A 85 9.66 -13.93 -13.23
CA SER A 85 10.47 -13.33 -14.29
C SER A 85 11.02 -11.94 -13.93
N PHE A 86 10.70 -11.42 -12.74
CA PHE A 86 11.12 -10.08 -12.34
C PHE A 86 12.64 -9.92 -12.29
N GLN A 87 13.40 -10.98 -11.96
CA GLN A 87 14.86 -10.87 -11.87
C GLN A 87 15.51 -10.56 -13.22
N GLN A 88 14.93 -11.08 -14.31
CA GLN A 88 15.40 -10.84 -15.67
C GLN A 88 14.79 -9.55 -16.23
N ASN A 89 13.47 -9.39 -16.09
CA ASN A 89 12.72 -8.36 -16.79
C ASN A 89 12.66 -7.03 -16.02
N ASN A 90 12.80 -7.06 -14.69
CA ASN A 90 12.57 -5.93 -13.78
C ASN A 90 11.15 -5.34 -13.84
N TYR A 91 10.20 -6.10 -14.39
CA TYR A 91 8.77 -5.81 -14.33
C TYR A 91 7.98 -7.13 -14.33
N TYR A 92 6.74 -7.05 -13.86
CA TYR A 92 5.79 -8.17 -13.83
C TYR A 92 4.35 -7.66 -13.82
N HIS A 93 3.42 -8.56 -14.10
CA HIS A 93 1.99 -8.28 -14.10
C HIS A 93 1.33 -8.99 -12.93
N ILE A 94 0.38 -8.29 -12.31
CA ILE A 94 -0.47 -8.81 -11.24
C ILE A 94 -1.91 -8.35 -11.46
N TYR A 95 -2.81 -8.91 -10.64
CA TYR A 95 -4.23 -8.56 -10.65
C TYR A 95 -4.92 -8.65 -12.01
N PRO A 96 -4.86 -9.82 -12.70
CA PRO A 96 -5.77 -10.05 -13.82
C PRO A 96 -7.20 -9.94 -13.34
N ARG A 97 -7.89 -8.88 -13.77
CA ARG A 97 -9.26 -8.61 -13.35
C ARG A 97 -10.04 -8.06 -14.52
N THR A 98 -11.24 -8.61 -14.74
CA THR A 98 -12.17 -8.07 -15.73
C THR A 98 -12.47 -6.61 -15.42
N ALA A 99 -12.46 -5.73 -16.43
CA ALA A 99 -12.68 -4.30 -16.28
C ALA A 99 -13.98 -3.95 -15.52
N ALA A 100 -15.04 -4.74 -15.70
CA ALA A 100 -16.31 -4.59 -14.99
C ALA A 100 -16.19 -4.72 -13.46
N ASN A 101 -15.14 -5.39 -12.96
CA ASN A 101 -14.89 -5.60 -11.53
C ASN A 101 -14.10 -4.45 -10.87
N TYR A 102 -13.97 -3.32 -11.56
CA TYR A 102 -13.52 -2.03 -11.02
C TYR A 102 -14.73 -1.08 -10.92
N PRO A 103 -15.56 -1.22 -9.86
CA PRO A 103 -16.82 -0.52 -9.76
C PRO A 103 -16.63 0.98 -9.48
N CYS A 104 -17.70 1.73 -9.68
CA CYS A 104 -17.77 3.12 -9.24
C CYS A 104 -18.12 3.21 -7.74
N SER A 105 -17.69 4.29 -7.08
CA SER A 105 -17.91 4.45 -5.64
C SER A 105 -19.38 4.56 -5.22
N ASP A 106 -20.27 4.92 -6.15
CA ASP A 106 -21.72 5.08 -5.99
C ASP A 106 -22.49 3.76 -6.08
N THR A 107 -21.86 2.72 -6.63
CA THR A 107 -22.49 1.44 -6.99
C THR A 107 -22.00 0.27 -6.14
N ALA A 108 -20.91 0.43 -5.40
CA ALA A 108 -20.40 -0.58 -4.48
C ALA A 108 -20.82 -0.27 -3.02
N PRO A 109 -21.12 -1.27 -2.18
CA PRO A 109 -21.00 -1.12 -0.73
C PRO A 109 -19.60 -0.57 -0.42
N LYS A 110 -19.35 0.10 0.70
CA LYS A 110 -18.04 0.72 1.00
C LYS A 110 -17.05 -0.24 1.69
N PRO A 111 -16.34 -1.20 1.03
CA PRO A 111 -14.99 -1.50 1.45
C PRO A 111 -14.05 -0.43 0.90
N ILE A 112 -12.92 -0.28 1.57
CA ILE A 112 -11.92 0.71 1.24
C ILE A 112 -11.31 0.31 -0.12
N ALA A 113 -11.71 1.00 -1.20
CA ALA A 113 -11.29 0.70 -2.58
C ALA A 113 -9.78 0.94 -2.76
N MET A 114 -9.00 -0.12 -2.60
CA MET A 114 -7.54 -0.09 -2.58
C MET A 114 -6.97 -1.34 -3.19
N LEU A 115 -5.77 -1.19 -3.74
CA LEU A 115 -5.06 -2.25 -4.41
C LEU A 115 -3.65 -2.41 -3.80
N PRO A 116 -3.48 -3.33 -2.83
CA PRO A 116 -2.18 -3.57 -2.21
C PRO A 116 -1.22 -4.28 -3.17
N VAL A 117 0.06 -3.93 -3.16
CA VAL A 117 1.10 -4.52 -4.02
C VAL A 117 2.19 -5.10 -3.14
N GLY A 118 2.58 -6.35 -3.41
CA GLY A 118 3.59 -7.08 -2.68
C GLY A 118 3.14 -7.54 -1.30
N ILE A 119 2.03 -8.25 -1.22
CA ILE A 119 1.48 -8.76 0.05
C ILE A 119 1.49 -10.28 0.17
N GLU A 120 1.67 -10.99 -0.93
CA GLU A 120 1.70 -12.45 -0.91
C GLU A 120 3.10 -12.92 -0.59
N ASP A 121 3.15 -13.90 0.32
CA ASP A 121 4.34 -14.65 0.63
C ASP A 121 4.26 -16.00 -0.13
N ASN A 122 5.40 -16.55 -0.55
CA ASN A 122 5.51 -17.84 -1.29
C ASN A 122 4.82 -17.89 -2.68
N CYS A 123 5.40 -17.22 -3.67
CA CYS A 123 4.94 -17.20 -5.06
C CYS A 123 5.42 -18.37 -5.94
N THR A 124 5.54 -19.58 -5.40
CA THR A 124 6.20 -20.69 -6.11
C THR A 124 5.30 -21.35 -7.18
N MET A 125 4.00 -21.49 -6.91
CA MET A 125 3.05 -22.18 -7.82
C MET A 125 1.86 -21.30 -8.24
N VAL A 126 1.87 -20.02 -7.86
CA VAL A 126 0.77 -19.09 -8.11
C VAL A 126 1.09 -18.23 -9.33
N LYS A 127 0.30 -18.40 -10.40
CA LYS A 127 0.42 -17.56 -11.59
C LYS A 127 0.05 -16.12 -11.25
N PHE A 128 0.84 -15.16 -11.74
CA PHE A 128 0.63 -13.72 -11.52
C PHE A 128 0.49 -13.34 -10.05
N CYS A 129 1.25 -14.03 -9.18
CA CYS A 129 1.33 -13.79 -7.75
C CYS A 129 1.66 -12.33 -7.40
N ASN A 130 1.00 -11.79 -6.38
CA ASN A 130 1.27 -10.48 -5.82
C ASN A 130 2.40 -10.52 -4.77
N GLY A 131 3.53 -11.09 -5.17
CA GLY A 131 4.70 -11.30 -4.31
C GLY A 131 5.37 -10.01 -3.85
N ARG A 132 6.00 -10.06 -2.67
CA ARG A 132 6.83 -8.98 -2.10
C ARG A 132 7.73 -8.33 -3.15
N LEU A 133 7.88 -7.02 -3.12
CA LEU A 133 8.74 -6.31 -4.08
C LEU A 133 10.20 -6.78 -3.93
N PRO A 134 10.83 -7.36 -4.97
CA PRO A 134 12.12 -8.05 -4.81
C PRO A 134 13.34 -7.14 -4.63
N LYS A 135 13.19 -5.83 -4.92
CA LYS A 135 14.26 -4.83 -4.89
C LYS A 135 13.75 -3.61 -4.11
N VAL A 136 14.68 -2.74 -3.69
CA VAL A 136 14.34 -1.51 -2.95
C VAL A 136 13.64 -0.47 -3.83
N GLY A 137 13.71 -0.62 -5.16
CA GLY A 137 13.16 0.32 -6.13
C GLY A 137 14.19 1.34 -6.61
N PRO A 138 13.77 2.53 -7.10
CA PRO A 138 12.38 3.00 -7.17
C PRO A 138 11.50 2.24 -8.16
N TYR A 139 10.20 2.24 -7.91
CA TYR A 139 9.17 1.58 -8.74
C TYR A 139 8.26 2.60 -9.44
N ARG A 140 7.62 2.16 -10.52
CA ARG A 140 6.42 2.78 -11.09
C ARG A 140 5.41 1.71 -11.46
N VAL A 141 4.15 2.10 -11.53
CA VAL A 141 3.06 1.21 -11.93
C VAL A 141 2.18 1.83 -13.01
N LYS A 142 1.53 0.99 -13.81
CA LYS A 142 0.45 1.40 -14.73
C LYS A 142 -0.53 0.27 -14.92
N PHE A 143 -1.75 0.59 -15.35
CA PHE A 143 -2.69 -0.43 -15.80
C PHE A 143 -2.63 -0.59 -17.32
N VAL A 144 -2.78 -1.82 -17.79
CA VAL A 144 -2.97 -2.15 -19.21
C VAL A 144 -4.26 -2.92 -19.38
N VAL A 145 -4.95 -2.67 -20.49
CA VAL A 145 -6.24 -3.28 -20.83
C VAL A 145 -6.04 -4.18 -22.03
N LEU A 146 -6.20 -5.49 -21.85
CA LEU A 146 -6.07 -6.50 -22.88
C LEU A 146 -7.45 -7.06 -23.22
N ASN A 147 -7.78 -7.15 -24.50
CA ASN A 147 -9.02 -7.83 -24.90
C ASN A 147 -8.90 -9.36 -24.78
N THR A 148 -9.96 -10.08 -25.13
CA THR A 148 -10.03 -11.55 -25.08
C THR A 148 -8.97 -12.25 -25.95
N ASN A 149 -8.39 -11.56 -26.93
CA ASN A 149 -7.34 -12.08 -27.81
C ASN A 149 -5.93 -11.68 -27.35
N ASN A 150 -5.77 -11.22 -26.10
CA ASN A 150 -4.52 -10.70 -25.53
C ASN A 150 -3.89 -9.55 -26.34
N THR A 151 -4.69 -8.81 -27.11
CA THR A 151 -4.22 -7.60 -27.77
C THR A 151 -4.43 -6.42 -26.84
N MET A 152 -3.43 -5.55 -26.74
CA MET A 152 -3.53 -4.37 -25.90
C MET A 152 -4.40 -3.30 -26.55
N VAL A 153 -5.46 -2.90 -25.84
CA VAL A 153 -6.45 -1.94 -26.32
C VAL A 153 -6.12 -0.54 -25.85
N LYS A 154 -5.77 -0.41 -24.56
CA LYS A 154 -5.40 0.85 -23.91
C LYS A 154 -4.45 0.60 -22.74
N ALA A 155 -3.83 1.68 -22.29
CA ALA A 155 -3.04 1.70 -21.07
C ALA A 155 -3.12 3.06 -20.38
N THR A 156 -2.97 3.07 -19.07
CA THR A 156 -2.93 4.30 -18.27
C THR A 156 -1.56 4.98 -18.38
N ARG A 157 -1.48 6.20 -17.83
CA ARG A 157 -0.16 6.80 -17.53
C ARG A 157 0.56 5.96 -16.48
N TRP A 158 1.88 6.09 -16.47
CA TRP A 158 2.69 5.62 -15.35
C TRP A 158 2.41 6.46 -14.12
N SER A 159 2.45 5.83 -12.94
CA SER A 159 2.44 6.52 -11.66
C SER A 159 3.65 7.45 -11.52
N GLU A 160 3.57 8.33 -10.52
CA GLU A 160 4.76 8.93 -9.95
C GLU A 160 5.73 7.88 -9.41
N VAL A 161 6.97 8.31 -9.18
CA VAL A 161 8.02 7.43 -8.65
C VAL A 161 7.66 7.00 -7.22
N ILE A 162 7.63 5.69 -7.00
CA ILE A 162 7.35 5.07 -5.71
C ILE A 162 8.67 4.64 -5.08
N ASN A 163 9.08 5.34 -4.02
CA ASN A 163 10.22 4.99 -3.19
C ASN A 163 9.74 4.16 -2.01
N LEU A 164 10.26 2.93 -1.86
CA LEU A 164 9.95 2.10 -0.69
C LEU A 164 10.63 2.65 0.56
N ARG A 165 10.13 2.26 1.73
CA ARG A 165 10.83 2.56 2.99
C ARG A 165 12.12 1.76 3.04
N THR A 166 13.21 2.36 3.47
CA THR A 166 14.46 1.62 3.71
C THR A 166 14.56 1.23 5.18
N ALA A 167 15.03 0.01 5.44
CA ALA A 167 15.43 -0.38 6.78
C ALA A 167 16.67 0.41 7.19
N ILE A 168 16.77 0.76 8.48
CA ILE A 168 17.99 1.31 9.05
C ILE A 168 19.03 0.18 9.08
N ASN A 169 20.26 0.46 8.67
CA ASN A 169 21.33 -0.52 8.70
C ASN A 169 21.59 -0.97 10.16
N SER A 170 21.57 -2.29 10.40
CA SER A 170 21.81 -2.88 11.72
C SER A 170 23.19 -2.52 12.28
N SER A 171 24.17 -2.21 11.42
CA SER A 171 25.50 -1.78 11.87
C SER A 171 25.53 -0.39 12.52
N ILE A 172 24.46 0.41 12.36
CA ILE A 172 24.33 1.75 12.94
C ILE A 172 23.43 1.71 14.19
N LEU A 173 22.66 0.63 14.37
CA LEU A 173 21.88 0.43 15.58
C LEU A 173 22.83 0.04 16.70
N ASP A 174 22.93 0.89 17.73
CA ASP A 174 23.54 0.51 19.00
C ASP A 174 22.60 -0.50 19.69
N PRO A 175 22.95 -1.80 19.73
CA PRO A 175 22.11 -2.83 20.33
C PRO A 175 22.23 -2.83 21.85
N TRP A 176 23.08 -1.96 22.43
CA TRP A 176 23.27 -1.93 23.86
C TRP A 176 21.96 -1.48 24.54
N PRO A 177 21.47 -2.22 25.54
CA PRO A 177 20.35 -1.77 26.33
C PRO A 177 20.77 -0.44 26.96
N LYS A 178 20.15 0.65 26.45
CA LYS A 178 20.31 2.02 26.95
C LYS A 178 20.28 1.91 28.47
N GLY A 179 21.42 2.18 29.11
CA GLY A 179 21.76 1.66 30.44
C GLY A 179 20.61 1.79 31.44
N ARG A 180 20.52 0.83 32.39
CA ARG A 180 19.51 0.86 33.46
C ARG A 180 19.38 2.29 33.95
N SER A 181 18.20 2.88 33.74
CA SER A 181 17.93 4.26 34.14
C SER A 181 18.42 4.43 35.57
N THR A 182 19.25 5.43 35.84
CA THR A 182 19.78 5.71 37.17
C THR A 182 18.65 5.74 38.20
N GLY A 183 17.45 6.18 37.80
CA GLY A 183 16.24 6.14 38.62
C GLY A 183 15.80 4.72 39.03
N MET A 184 15.92 3.72 38.16
CA MET A 184 15.61 2.33 38.51
C MET A 184 16.57 1.78 39.56
N ILE A 185 17.87 2.12 39.49
CA ILE A 185 18.86 1.70 40.48
C ILE A 185 18.55 2.35 41.83
N VAL A 186 18.28 3.67 41.84
CA VAL A 186 17.93 4.42 43.05
C VAL A 186 16.66 3.84 43.69
N LEU A 187 15.62 3.54 42.91
CA LEU A 187 14.38 2.95 43.41
C LEU A 187 14.61 1.57 44.03
N VAL A 188 15.40 0.70 43.39
CA VAL A 188 15.72 -0.62 43.96
C VAL A 188 16.46 -0.48 45.29
N VAL A 189 17.44 0.42 45.38
CA VAL A 189 18.18 0.64 46.63
C VAL A 189 17.27 1.16 47.75
N ILE A 190 16.43 2.16 47.47
CA ILE A 190 15.49 2.70 48.46
C ILE A 190 14.51 1.62 48.93
N LEU A 191 13.91 0.87 48.00
CA LEU A 191 12.97 -0.20 48.32
C LEU A 191 13.64 -1.32 49.14
N SER A 192 14.88 -1.70 48.82
CA SER A 192 15.64 -2.68 49.59
C SER A 192 15.93 -2.21 51.03
N VAL A 193 16.31 -0.95 51.21
CA VAL A 193 16.57 -0.38 52.55
C VAL A 193 15.29 -0.28 53.37
N LEU A 194 14.20 0.24 52.79
CA LEU A 194 12.91 0.34 53.48
C LEU A 194 12.37 -1.03 53.87
N LEU A 195 12.52 -2.04 53.00
CA LEU A 195 12.11 -3.41 53.31
C LEU A 195 12.92 -3.98 54.48
N ALA A 196 14.24 -3.77 54.51
CA ALA A 196 15.09 -4.23 55.61
C ALA A 196 14.70 -3.57 56.95
N ILE A 197 14.43 -2.26 56.95
CA ILE A 197 13.95 -1.53 58.14
C ILE A 197 12.60 -2.08 58.61
N LEU A 198 11.65 -2.29 57.68
CA LEU A 198 10.33 -2.83 58.01
C LEU A 198 10.43 -4.22 58.63
N LEU A 199 11.27 -5.10 58.06
CA LEU A 199 11.52 -6.43 58.61
C LEU A 199 12.16 -6.37 60.00
N ALA A 200 13.13 -5.48 60.22
CA ALA A 200 13.75 -5.31 61.53
C ALA A 200 12.74 -4.82 62.59
N CYS A 201 11.89 -3.85 62.24
CA CYS A 201 10.82 -3.37 63.12
C CYS A 201 9.79 -4.47 63.42
N LEU A 202 9.42 -5.28 62.41
CA LEU A 202 8.50 -6.40 62.60
C LEU A 202 9.08 -7.46 63.55
N ILE A 203 10.36 -7.80 63.38
CA ILE A 203 11.05 -8.74 64.27
C ILE A 203 11.13 -8.17 65.69
N ALA A 204 11.49 -6.91 65.85
CA ALA A 204 11.53 -6.25 67.15
C ALA A 204 10.15 -6.27 67.82
N ALA A 205 9.08 -5.96 67.09
CA ALA A 205 7.72 -6.00 67.61
C ALA A 205 7.26 -7.42 68.01
N LEU A 206 7.74 -8.46 67.32
CA LEU A 206 7.45 -9.86 67.66
C LEU A 206 8.23 -10.40 68.86
N VAL A 207 9.42 -9.85 69.12
CA VAL A 207 10.31 -10.31 70.22
C VAL A 207 10.12 -9.47 71.49
N LEU A 208 9.83 -8.18 71.36
CA LEU A 208 9.70 -7.22 72.46
C LEU A 208 8.24 -6.85 72.78
N GLY A 209 7.29 -7.23 71.93
CA GLY A 209 5.84 -7.08 72.16
C GLY A 209 5.23 -8.41 72.57
#